data_AF-A0A5Q4SXP1-F1
#
_entry.id   AF-A0A5Q4SXP1-F1
#
_cell.length_a   1.000
_cell.length_b   1.000
_cell.length_c   1.000
_cell.angle_alpha   90.00
_cell.angle_beta   90.00
_cell.angle_gamma   90.00
#
_symmetry.space_group_name_H-M   'P 1'
#
loop_
_entity.id
_entity.type
_entity.pdbx_description
1 polymer ?
#
loop_
_entity_poly.entity_id
_entity_poly.type
_entity_poly.pdbx_seq_one_letter_code
_entity_poly.pdbx_strand_id
1 'polypeptide(L)'
;MPYARYDTLRKEHGQIAPVLLPGDVRAWFVLGHRENLEVMRLPSLWSCDSRIWNTRLSADSPLLPVTAWQPLLVFADGEEHARLRAAVTDSLARFNRHGVRRYVVRYTDQLVDEFAKTGRADLVADFAQKLPILVLARQFGVPEEDALPIGAAVRDMVRGTETALQSNQYVPTVMSDLVKRRKEK
;
A
#
# COMPACT_ATOMS: atom_id res chain seq x y z
N MET A 1 -16.40 -15.75 -1.70
CA MET A 1 -15.97 -14.85 -0.60
C MET A 1 -14.66 -15.36 -0.01
N PRO A 2 -13.65 -14.50 0.24
CA PRO A 2 -12.32 -14.91 0.73
C PRO A 2 -12.35 -15.75 2.01
N TYR A 3 -13.27 -15.43 2.92
CA TYR A 3 -13.41 -16.12 4.21
C TYR A 3 -13.66 -17.63 4.09
N ALA A 4 -14.51 -18.05 3.14
CA ALA A 4 -14.77 -19.47 2.91
C ALA A 4 -13.50 -20.23 2.45
N ARG A 5 -12.64 -19.58 1.66
CA ARG A 5 -11.35 -20.17 1.27
C ARG A 5 -10.39 -20.29 2.44
N TYR A 6 -10.35 -19.29 3.33
CA TYR A 6 -9.52 -19.35 4.54
C TYR A 6 -9.98 -20.48 5.47
N ASP A 7 -11.28 -20.72 5.58
CA ASP A 7 -11.79 -21.81 6.40
C ASP A 7 -11.46 -23.19 5.82
N THR A 8 -11.50 -23.35 4.50
CA THR A 8 -11.02 -24.56 3.83
C THR A 8 -9.53 -24.79 4.12
N LEU A 9 -8.68 -23.79 3.91
CA LEU A 9 -7.25 -23.89 4.18
C LEU A 9 -6.96 -24.21 5.65
N ARG A 10 -7.73 -23.63 6.59
CA ARG A 10 -7.60 -23.94 8.01
C ARG A 10 -7.95 -25.38 8.34
N LYS A 11 -8.97 -25.94 7.68
CA LYS A 11 -9.37 -27.34 7.87
C LYS A 11 -8.32 -28.31 7.31
N GLU A 12 -7.72 -27.97 6.17
CA GLU A 12 -6.76 -28.83 5.47
C GLU A 12 -5.34 -28.76 6.06
N HIS A 13 -4.88 -27.57 6.44
CA HIS A 13 -3.48 -27.32 6.82
C HIS A 13 -3.29 -26.74 8.23
N GLY A 14 -4.37 -26.40 8.93
CA GLY A 14 -4.30 -25.75 10.24
C GLY A 14 -4.03 -24.26 10.16
N GLN A 15 -3.24 -23.71 11.09
CA GLN A 15 -3.03 -22.26 11.20
C GLN A 15 -2.02 -21.68 10.19
N ILE A 16 -1.29 -22.55 9.48
CA ILE A 16 -0.30 -22.18 8.48
C ILE A 16 -0.48 -23.10 7.28
N ALA A 17 -0.70 -22.55 6.09
CA ALA A 17 -0.91 -23.32 4.87
C ALA A 17 0.18 -23.02 3.83
N PRO A 18 0.70 -24.03 3.11
CA PRO A 18 1.55 -23.79 1.95
C PRO A 18 0.71 -23.21 0.80
N VAL A 19 1.23 -22.20 0.12
CA VAL A 19 0.57 -21.57 -1.04
C VAL A 19 1.55 -21.38 -2.20
N LEU A 20 1.00 -21.31 -3.41
CA LEU A 20 1.72 -20.90 -4.61
C LEU A 20 1.27 -19.49 -4.99
N LEU A 21 2.22 -18.57 -5.06
CA LEU A 21 2.02 -17.23 -5.60
C LEU A 21 2.29 -17.24 -7.12
N PRO A 22 1.86 -16.21 -7.86
CA PRO A 22 2.18 -16.07 -9.29
C PRO A 22 3.67 -16.31 -9.59
N GLY A 23 3.95 -17.05 -10.66
CA GLY A 23 5.31 -17.48 -11.00
C GLY A 23 5.81 -18.70 -10.22
N ASP A 24 4.89 -19.54 -9.74
CA ASP A 24 5.18 -20.78 -8.97
C ASP A 24 6.03 -20.58 -7.72
N VAL A 25 5.94 -19.38 -7.15
CA VAL A 25 6.69 -19.00 -5.96
C VAL A 25 6.02 -19.65 -4.75
N ARG A 26 6.73 -20.60 -4.12
CA ARG A 26 6.26 -21.27 -2.91
C ARG A 26 6.38 -20.32 -1.73
N ALA A 27 5.29 -20.15 -0.99
CA ALA A 27 5.23 -19.34 0.21
C ALA A 27 4.39 -20.01 1.30
N TRP A 28 4.49 -19.49 2.52
CA TRP A 28 3.65 -19.86 3.64
C TRP A 28 2.58 -18.79 3.87
N PHE A 29 1.34 -19.23 4.06
CA PHE A 29 0.23 -18.35 4.38
C PHE A 29 -0.21 -18.56 5.83
N VAL A 30 -0.03 -17.52 6.64
CA VAL A 30 -0.30 -17.55 8.07
C VAL A 30 -1.75 -17.15 8.32
N LEU A 31 -2.59 -18.11 8.70
CA LEU A 31 -4.04 -17.96 8.87
C LEU A 31 -4.45 -17.71 10.33
N GLY A 32 -3.59 -18.12 11.27
CA GLY A 32 -3.81 -18.02 12.71
C GLY A 32 -3.40 -16.67 13.28
N HIS A 33 -4.20 -16.15 14.20
CA HIS A 33 -3.94 -14.85 14.82
C HIS A 33 -2.65 -14.85 15.65
N ARG A 34 -2.43 -15.90 16.43
CA ARG A 34 -1.23 -16.02 17.28
C ARG A 34 0.03 -16.11 16.45
N GLU A 35 0.01 -16.95 15.41
CA GLU A 35 1.14 -17.16 14.50
C GLU A 35 1.45 -15.88 13.71
N ASN A 36 0.43 -15.11 13.29
CA ASN A 36 0.65 -13.79 12.68
C ASN A 36 1.36 -12.83 13.66
N LEU A 37 0.92 -12.77 14.92
CA LEU A 37 1.57 -11.92 15.92
C LEU A 37 3.02 -12.34 16.19
N GLU A 38 3.31 -13.64 16.20
CA GLU A 38 4.67 -14.15 16.36
C GLU A 38 5.56 -13.71 15.19
N VAL A 39 5.09 -13.91 13.95
CA VAL A 39 5.81 -13.48 12.74
C VAL A 39 6.07 -11.98 12.75
N MET A 40 5.05 -11.17 13.02
CA MET A 40 5.17 -9.70 12.99
C MET A 40 6.03 -9.10 14.13
N ARG A 41 6.25 -9.85 15.22
CA ARG A 41 7.01 -9.35 16.39
C ARG A 41 8.49 -9.73 16.37
N LEU A 42 8.90 -10.63 15.48
CA LEU A 42 10.26 -11.18 15.43
C LEU A 42 10.95 -10.82 14.11
N PRO A 43 11.25 -9.54 13.85
CA PRO A 43 11.88 -9.10 12.59
C PRO A 43 13.29 -9.67 12.39
N SER A 44 13.96 -10.13 13.45
CA SER A 44 15.24 -10.85 13.35
C SER A 44 15.11 -12.25 12.74
N LEU A 45 13.92 -12.84 12.76
CA LEU A 45 13.60 -14.12 12.13
C LEU A 45 12.80 -13.95 10.84
N TRP A 46 11.91 -12.96 10.81
CA TRP A 46 11.00 -12.67 9.70
C TRP A 46 11.29 -11.27 9.16
N SER A 47 12.42 -11.16 8.49
CA SER A 47 12.93 -9.91 7.93
C SER A 47 12.04 -9.39 6.79
N CYS A 48 11.80 -8.08 6.78
CA CYS A 48 11.16 -7.38 5.66
C CYS A 48 12.16 -7.04 4.54
N ASP A 49 13.46 -7.20 4.79
CA ASP A 49 14.53 -7.01 3.81
C ASP A 49 14.64 -8.21 2.86
N SER A 50 14.07 -8.06 1.67
CA SER A 50 14.06 -9.12 0.66
C SER A 50 15.45 -9.50 0.14
N ARG A 51 16.51 -8.72 0.42
CA ARG A 51 17.88 -9.02 -0.01
C ARG A 51 18.44 -10.25 0.70
N ILE A 52 17.94 -10.56 1.90
CA ILE A 52 18.39 -11.70 2.72
C ILE A 52 17.44 -12.90 2.66
N TRP A 53 16.36 -12.82 1.88
CA TRP A 53 15.43 -13.92 1.70
C TRP A 53 16.07 -15.08 0.93
N ASN A 54 15.63 -16.30 1.25
CA ASN A 54 16.06 -17.52 0.57
C ASN A 54 15.40 -17.73 -0.81
N THR A 55 14.42 -16.89 -1.17
CA THR A 55 13.63 -16.99 -2.39
C THR A 55 13.99 -15.84 -3.32
N ARG A 56 14.32 -16.16 -4.57
CA ARG A 56 14.60 -15.17 -5.62
C ARG A 56 13.50 -15.22 -6.67
N LEU A 57 12.98 -14.05 -7.02
CA LEU A 57 11.99 -13.90 -8.07
C LEU A 57 12.67 -13.64 -9.40
N SER A 58 12.00 -14.00 -10.50
CA SER A 58 12.42 -13.59 -11.84
C SER A 58 12.26 -12.08 -12.02
N ALA A 59 13.04 -11.49 -12.95
CA ALA A 59 13.07 -10.04 -13.18
C ALA A 59 11.76 -9.47 -13.76
N ASP A 60 10.90 -10.33 -14.29
CA ASP A 60 9.59 -10.06 -14.86
C ASP A 60 8.44 -10.44 -13.91
N SER A 61 8.74 -10.88 -12.68
CA SER A 61 7.71 -11.33 -11.75
C SER A 61 6.76 -10.17 -11.36
N PRO A 62 5.44 -10.37 -11.41
CA PRO A 62 4.45 -9.35 -11.01
C PRO A 62 4.47 -9.06 -9.50
N LEU A 63 5.20 -9.86 -8.72
CA LEU A 63 5.36 -9.68 -7.28
C LEU A 63 6.45 -8.65 -6.93
N LEU A 64 7.38 -8.36 -7.85
CA LEU A 64 8.50 -7.45 -7.60
C LEU A 64 8.11 -6.10 -7.00
N PRO A 65 7.02 -5.42 -7.42
CA PRO A 65 6.67 -4.12 -6.83
C PRO A 65 6.36 -4.16 -5.34
N VAL A 66 5.96 -5.31 -4.80
CA VAL A 66 5.59 -5.47 -3.38
C VAL A 66 6.58 -6.31 -2.59
N THR A 67 7.53 -6.99 -3.25
CA THR A 67 8.51 -7.85 -2.57
C THR A 67 9.96 -7.46 -2.82
N ALA A 68 10.29 -6.78 -3.91
CA ALA A 68 11.68 -6.43 -4.21
C ALA A 68 12.12 -5.27 -3.33
N TRP A 69 13.30 -5.39 -2.74
CA TRP A 69 13.86 -4.36 -1.89
C TRP A 69 13.95 -3.01 -2.62
N GLN A 70 13.45 -1.97 -1.95
CA GLN A 70 13.56 -0.58 -2.33
C GLN A 70 13.99 0.21 -1.08
N PRO A 71 14.56 1.42 -1.20
CA PRO A 71 14.91 2.28 -0.06
C PRO A 71 13.65 2.91 0.59
N LEU A 72 12.68 2.08 0.92
CA LEU A 72 11.42 2.42 1.57
C LEU A 72 11.37 1.80 2.96
N LEU A 73 10.72 2.49 3.89
CA LEU A 73 10.56 2.05 5.28
C LEU A 73 10.05 0.60 5.39
N VAL A 74 9.15 0.17 4.50
CA VAL A 74 8.53 -1.16 4.54
C VAL A 74 9.50 -2.32 4.24
N PHE A 75 10.64 -2.06 3.60
CA PHE A 75 11.66 -3.07 3.24
C PHE A 75 12.93 -3.00 4.08
N ALA A 76 12.96 -2.14 5.10
CA ALA A 76 14.10 -1.97 5.97
C ALA A 76 13.87 -2.70 7.30
N ASP A 77 14.97 -3.16 7.92
CA ASP A 77 15.00 -3.70 9.27
C ASP A 77 16.01 -2.94 10.16
N GLY A 78 16.00 -3.22 11.46
CA GLY A 78 17.02 -2.73 12.40
C GLY A 78 17.14 -1.21 12.48
N GLU A 79 18.38 -0.71 12.51
CA GLU A 79 18.68 0.73 12.65
C GLU A 79 18.18 1.57 11.46
N GLU A 80 18.26 1.03 10.24
CA GLU A 80 17.76 1.71 9.05
C GLU A 80 16.25 1.93 9.14
N HIS A 81 15.50 0.87 9.51
CA HIS A 81 14.06 0.97 9.77
C HIS A 81 13.75 1.98 10.88
N ALA A 82 14.47 1.93 12.01
CA ALA A 82 14.25 2.84 13.13
C ALA A 82 14.44 4.31 12.71
N ARG A 83 15.52 4.61 11.95
CA ARG A 83 15.81 5.94 11.43
C ARG A 83 14.73 6.44 10.47
N LEU A 84 14.32 5.62 9.51
CA LEU A 84 13.27 5.96 8.55
C LEU A 84 11.91 6.14 9.26
N ARG A 85 11.60 5.26 10.22
CA ARG A 85 10.34 5.31 10.98
C ARG A 85 10.23 6.57 11.81
N ALA A 86 11.33 7.03 12.41
CA ALA A 86 11.35 8.28 13.17
C ALA A 86 10.94 9.48 12.28
N ALA A 87 11.54 9.60 11.09
CA ALA A 87 11.23 10.69 10.15
C ALA A 87 9.77 10.63 9.66
N VAL A 88 9.25 9.45 9.33
CA VAL A 88 7.86 9.26 8.91
C VAL A 88 6.90 9.60 10.06
N THR A 89 7.18 9.12 11.28
CA THR A 89 6.31 9.35 12.45
C THR A 89 6.26 10.82 12.83
N ASP A 90 7.39 11.52 12.83
CA ASP A 90 7.46 12.97 13.06
C ASP A 90 6.66 13.73 11.98
N SER A 91 6.79 13.35 10.71
CA SER A 91 6.02 13.96 9.62
C SER A 91 4.51 13.74 9.78
N LEU A 92 4.07 12.55 10.16
CA LEU A 92 2.66 12.23 10.40
C LEU A 92 2.12 12.93 11.65
N ALA A 93 2.94 13.13 12.68
CA ALA A 93 2.55 13.84 13.90
C ALA A 93 2.20 15.32 13.63
N ARG A 94 2.74 15.90 12.55
CA ARG A 94 2.44 17.26 12.09
C ARG A 94 1.11 17.37 11.35
N PHE A 95 0.42 16.26 11.07
CA PHE A 95 -0.88 16.29 10.42
C PHE A 95 -1.93 16.89 11.36
N ASN A 96 -2.55 17.99 10.93
CA ASN A 96 -3.62 18.62 11.67
C ASN A 96 -4.89 17.74 11.59
N ARG A 97 -5.26 17.09 12.70
CA ARG A 97 -6.47 16.26 12.80
C ARG A 97 -7.76 16.99 12.39
N HIS A 98 -7.87 18.28 12.73
CA HIS A 98 -9.03 19.10 12.30
C HIS A 98 -9.00 19.38 10.79
N GLY A 99 -7.81 19.50 10.21
CA GLY A 99 -7.62 19.61 8.76
C GLY A 99 -8.08 18.35 8.04
N VAL A 100 -7.69 17.16 8.54
CA VAL A 100 -8.11 15.86 7.96
C VAL A 100 -9.62 15.75 7.93
N ARG A 101 -10.32 16.02 9.04
CA ARG A 101 -11.80 15.98 9.08
C ARG A 101 -12.42 16.93 8.05
N ARG A 102 -11.89 18.15 7.92
CA ARG A 102 -12.38 19.13 6.94
C ARG A 102 -12.24 18.60 5.50
N TYR A 103 -11.10 18.00 5.17
CA TYR A 103 -10.88 17.44 3.84
C TYR A 103 -11.75 16.21 3.56
N VAL A 104 -11.95 15.35 4.56
CA VAL A 104 -12.87 14.21 4.44
C VAL A 104 -14.29 14.70 4.10
N VAL A 105 -14.81 15.69 4.83
CA VAL A 105 -16.15 16.25 4.55
C VAL A 105 -16.20 16.86 3.16
N ARG A 106 -15.26 17.75 2.82
CA ARG A 106 -15.21 18.40 1.50
C ARG A 106 -15.22 17.39 0.35
N TYR A 107 -14.32 16.40 0.38
CA TYR A 107 -14.21 15.43 -0.70
C TYR A 107 -15.38 14.44 -0.71
N THR A 108 -15.99 14.17 0.46
CA THR A 108 -17.23 13.39 0.52
C THR A 108 -18.35 14.11 -0.21
N ASP A 109 -18.59 15.38 0.11
CA ASP A 109 -19.66 16.18 -0.50
C ASP A 109 -19.44 16.29 -2.02
N GLN A 110 -18.22 16.59 -2.45
CA GLN A 110 -17.88 16.67 -3.88
C GLN A 110 -18.16 15.35 -4.63
N LEU A 111 -17.69 14.22 -4.09
CA LEU A 111 -17.89 12.91 -4.73
C LEU A 111 -19.37 12.51 -4.74
N VAL A 112 -20.11 12.79 -3.66
CA VAL A 112 -21.55 12.51 -3.59
C VAL A 112 -22.33 13.37 -4.59
N ASP A 113 -22.02 14.65 -4.69
CA ASP A 113 -22.68 15.59 -5.61
C ASP A 113 -22.48 15.21 -7.09
N GLU A 114 -21.40 14.50 -7.43
CA GLU A 114 -21.16 13.98 -8.79
C GLU A 114 -22.20 12.94 -9.20
N PHE A 115 -22.40 11.90 -8.37
CA PHE A 115 -23.32 10.81 -8.70
C PHE A 115 -24.75 11.03 -8.20
N ALA A 116 -24.99 11.99 -7.30
CA ALA A 116 -26.34 12.39 -6.90
C ALA A 116 -27.16 12.87 -8.11
N LYS A 117 -26.51 13.51 -9.09
CA LYS A 117 -27.14 14.00 -10.33
C LYS A 117 -27.66 12.88 -11.22
N THR A 118 -27.04 11.71 -11.20
CA THR A 118 -27.39 10.55 -12.03
C THR A 118 -28.31 9.58 -11.29
N GLY A 119 -28.41 9.68 -9.97
CA GLY A 119 -29.19 8.79 -9.11
C GLY A 119 -28.63 7.37 -9.01
N ARG A 120 -27.42 7.11 -9.52
CA ARG A 120 -26.75 5.80 -9.52
C ARG A 120 -25.24 5.97 -9.37
N ALA A 121 -24.61 5.07 -8.62
CA ALA A 121 -23.16 5.07 -8.39
C ALA A 121 -22.63 3.65 -8.17
N ASP A 122 -21.39 3.41 -8.59
CA ASP A 122 -20.55 2.36 -8.02
C ASP A 122 -19.83 2.93 -6.80
N LEU A 123 -20.30 2.63 -5.59
CA LEU A 123 -19.71 3.18 -4.36
C LEU A 123 -18.24 2.82 -4.15
N VAL A 124 -17.72 1.78 -4.83
CA VAL A 124 -16.30 1.44 -4.77
C VAL A 124 -15.51 2.36 -5.71
N ALA A 125 -15.86 2.38 -6.99
CA ALA A 125 -15.13 3.14 -8.01
C ALA A 125 -15.34 4.66 -7.86
N ASP A 126 -16.57 5.08 -7.55
CA ASP A 126 -16.97 6.48 -7.53
C ASP A 126 -16.73 7.15 -6.18
N PHE A 127 -16.54 6.39 -5.10
CA PHE A 127 -16.40 6.95 -3.75
C PHE A 127 -15.25 6.35 -2.93
N ALA A 128 -15.36 5.07 -2.54
CA ALA A 128 -14.48 4.47 -1.52
C ALA A 128 -13.01 4.40 -1.94
N GLN A 129 -12.73 4.23 -3.24
CA GLN A 129 -11.36 4.26 -3.75
C GLN A 129 -10.81 5.69 -3.88
N LYS A 130 -11.67 6.69 -4.14
CA LYS A 130 -11.23 8.08 -4.40
C LYS A 130 -11.00 8.86 -3.12
N LEU A 131 -11.90 8.76 -2.15
CA LEU A 131 -11.91 9.59 -0.95
C LEU A 131 -10.59 9.52 -0.14
N PRO A 132 -10.04 8.33 0.22
CA PRO A 132 -8.79 8.26 0.98
C PRO A 132 -7.61 8.86 0.22
N ILE A 133 -7.57 8.67 -1.10
CA ILE A 133 -6.50 9.17 -1.97
C ILE A 133 -6.53 10.70 -2.03
N LEU A 134 -7.70 11.31 -2.23
CA LEU A 134 -7.85 12.77 -2.26
C LEU A 134 -7.43 13.41 -0.94
N VAL A 135 -7.85 12.84 0.19
CA VAL A 135 -7.49 13.33 1.53
C VAL A 135 -5.97 13.21 1.77
N LEU A 136 -5.37 12.06 1.47
CA LEU A 136 -3.92 11.85 1.67
C LEU A 136 -3.09 12.71 0.72
N ALA A 137 -3.45 12.77 -0.56
CA ALA A 137 -2.79 13.62 -1.55
C ALA A 137 -2.78 15.08 -1.07
N ARG A 138 -3.92 15.59 -0.59
CA ARG A 138 -4.00 16.93 -0.04
C ARG A 138 -3.09 17.12 1.17
N GLN A 139 -3.03 16.15 2.06
CA GLN A 139 -2.22 16.21 3.27
C GLN A 139 -0.71 16.12 2.99
N PHE A 140 -0.32 15.37 1.96
CA PHE A 140 1.05 15.35 1.42
C PHE A 140 1.35 16.54 0.52
N GLY A 141 0.35 17.36 0.19
CA GLY A 141 0.42 18.51 -0.71
C GLY A 141 0.72 18.15 -2.17
N VAL A 142 0.32 16.95 -2.57
CA VAL A 142 0.21 16.54 -3.98
C VAL A 142 -0.87 17.42 -4.64
N PRO A 143 -0.63 17.96 -5.84
CA PRO A 143 -1.64 18.68 -6.61
C PRO A 143 -2.91 17.84 -6.84
N GLU A 144 -4.06 18.48 -6.96
CA GLU A 144 -5.35 17.77 -7.07
C GLU A 144 -5.44 16.97 -8.38
N GLU A 145 -4.85 17.51 -9.45
CA GLU A 145 -4.71 16.83 -10.74
C GLU A 145 -3.86 15.56 -10.69
N ASP A 146 -2.87 15.50 -9.78
CA ASP A 146 -1.97 14.37 -9.62
C ASP A 146 -2.54 13.31 -8.65
N ALA A 147 -3.56 13.65 -7.84
CA ALA A 147 -4.05 12.83 -6.73
C ALA A 147 -4.67 11.50 -7.18
N LEU A 148 -5.63 11.52 -8.11
CA LEU A 148 -6.25 10.28 -8.60
C LEU A 148 -5.30 9.43 -9.46
N PRO A 149 -4.47 10.01 -10.35
CA PRO A 149 -3.46 9.26 -11.09
C PRO A 149 -2.45 8.54 -10.18
N ILE A 150 -1.86 9.22 -9.19
CA ILE A 150 -0.91 8.57 -8.27
C ILE A 150 -1.60 7.48 -7.43
N GLY A 151 -2.84 7.71 -7.00
CA GLY A 151 -3.62 6.73 -6.27
C GLY A 151 -3.96 5.48 -7.11
N ALA A 152 -4.24 5.66 -8.40
CA ALA A 152 -4.45 4.56 -9.33
C ALA A 152 -3.17 3.73 -9.50
N ALA A 153 -2.01 4.38 -9.68
CA ALA A 153 -0.72 3.70 -9.77
C ALA A 153 -0.37 2.92 -8.49
N VAL A 154 -0.61 3.48 -7.30
CA VAL A 154 -0.41 2.75 -6.03
C VAL A 154 -1.29 1.50 -5.96
N ARG A 155 -2.58 1.58 -6.35
CA ARG A 155 -3.47 0.40 -6.34
C ARG A 155 -3.04 -0.65 -7.37
N ASP A 156 -2.62 -0.20 -8.54
CA ASP A 156 -2.14 -1.07 -9.63
C ASP A 156 -0.89 -1.86 -9.21
N MET A 157 0.06 -1.15 -8.60
CA MET A 157 1.26 -1.71 -7.99
C MET A 157 0.95 -2.80 -6.97
N VAL A 158 0.01 -2.55 -6.04
CA VAL A 158 -0.37 -3.51 -5.00
C VAL A 158 -1.13 -4.73 -5.56
N ARG A 159 -1.88 -4.55 -6.65
CA ARG A 159 -2.59 -5.65 -7.31
C ARG A 159 -1.68 -6.59 -8.09
N GLY A 160 -0.47 -6.16 -8.45
CA GLY A 160 0.45 -6.96 -9.26
C GLY A 160 -0.09 -7.22 -10.67
N THR A 161 -0.74 -6.22 -11.28
CA THR A 161 -1.19 -6.28 -12.68
C THR A 161 -0.01 -6.28 -13.64
N GLU A 162 -0.28 -6.45 -14.94
CA GLU A 162 0.73 -6.36 -16.00
C GLU A 162 1.44 -5.00 -16.04
N THR A 163 0.77 -3.92 -15.61
CA THR A 163 1.32 -2.56 -15.56
C THR A 163 1.96 -2.22 -14.22
N ALA A 164 1.97 -3.13 -13.24
CA ALA A 164 2.41 -2.85 -11.88
C ALA A 164 3.86 -2.33 -11.79
N LEU A 165 4.76 -2.80 -12.67
CA LEU A 165 6.14 -2.32 -12.76
C LEU A 165 6.20 -0.85 -13.21
N GLN A 166 5.40 -0.46 -14.21
CA GLN A 166 5.32 0.92 -14.69
C GLN A 166 4.73 1.83 -13.61
N SER A 167 3.67 1.36 -12.94
CA SER A 167 3.06 2.06 -11.81
C SER A 167 4.03 2.27 -10.65
N ASN A 168 4.87 1.28 -10.33
CA ASN A 168 5.92 1.38 -9.32
C ASN A 168 7.00 2.41 -9.69
N GLN A 169 7.29 2.61 -10.98
CA GLN A 169 8.24 3.64 -11.44
C GLN A 169 7.63 5.06 -11.44
N TYR A 170 6.32 5.15 -11.71
CA TYR A 170 5.60 6.41 -11.73
C TYR A 170 5.52 7.07 -10.35
N VAL A 171 5.20 6.30 -9.29
CA VAL A 171 4.99 6.84 -7.94
C VAL A 171 6.21 7.61 -7.38
N PRO A 172 7.45 7.07 -7.39
CA PRO A 172 8.64 7.80 -6.96
C PRO A 172 8.93 9.06 -7.78
N THR A 173 8.57 9.05 -9.07
CA THR A 173 8.76 10.20 -9.98
C THR A 173 7.90 11.38 -9.54
N VAL A 174 6.59 11.16 -9.36
CA VAL A 174 5.65 12.20 -8.89
C VAL A 174 6.07 12.74 -7.53
N MET A 175 6.47 11.87 -6.60
CA MET A 175 6.90 12.28 -5.27
C MET A 175 8.23 13.07 -5.30
N SER A 176 9.18 12.68 -6.15
CA SER A 176 10.45 13.39 -6.31
C SER A 176 10.23 14.79 -6.89
N ASP A 177 9.36 14.92 -7.88
CA ASP A 177 9.03 16.21 -8.48
C ASP A 177 8.23 17.10 -7.51
N LEU A 178 7.38 16.54 -6.66
CA LEU A 178 6.76 17.27 -5.57
C LEU A 178 7.81 17.82 -4.58
N VAL A 179 8.81 17.03 -4.22
CA VAL A 179 9.90 17.47 -3.32
C VAL A 179 10.71 18.59 -3.96
N LYS A 180 11.05 18.49 -5.26
CA LYS A 180 11.75 19.57 -5.99
C LYS A 180 10.95 20.86 -5.96
N ARG A 181 9.66 20.81 -6.35
CA ARG A 181 8.73 21.96 -6.33
C ARG A 181 8.60 22.61 -4.95
N ARG A 182 8.76 21.84 -3.86
CA ARG A 182 8.73 22.35 -2.49
C ARG A 182 10.04 22.99 -2.03
N LYS A 183 11.19 22.62 -2.61
CA LYS A 183 12.50 23.21 -2.28
C LYS A 183 12.74 24.55 -2.96
N GLU A 184 12.07 24.79 -4.09
CA GLU A 184 12.15 26.04 -4.86
C GLU A 184 11.24 27.16 -4.31
N LYS A 185 10.38 26.85 -3.34
CA LYS A 185 9.47 27.78 -2.66
C LYS A 185 9.96 28.07 -1.24
#